data_AF-A0A9D6I318-F1
#
_entry.id   AF-A0A9D6I318-F1
#
_cell.length_a   1.000
_cell.length_b   1.000
_cell.length_c   1.000
_cell.angle_alpha   90.00
_cell.angle_beta   90.00
_cell.angle_gamma   90.00
#
_symmetry.space_group_name_H-M   'P 1'
#
loop_
_entity.id
_entity.type
_entity.pdbx_description
1 polymer ?
#
loop_
_entity_poly.entity_id
_entity_poly.type
_entity_poly.pdbx_seq_one_letter_code
_entity_poly.pdbx_strand_id
1 'polypeptide(L)' 'MALASGLCGLGQGRATAAAVEAMARQPGAAGRIQIAMIIGLALIESLALYVFVIVAILLFVQPLT' A
#
# COMPACT_ATOMS: atom_id res chain seq x y z
N MET A 1 5.03 13.78 -2.18
CA MET A 1 5.11 12.39 -2.68
C MET A 1 6.13 11.53 -1.92
N ALA A 2 7.40 11.93 -1.82
CA ALA A 2 8.46 11.12 -1.20
C ALA A 2 8.15 10.57 0.22
N LEU A 3 7.57 11.38 1.11
CA LEU A 3 7.18 10.93 2.46
C LEU A 3 6.08 9.86 2.42
N ALA A 4 5.04 10.08 1.61
CA ALA A 4 3.92 9.15 1.49
C ALA A 4 4.37 7.80 0.92
N SER A 5 5.16 7.82 -0.15
CA SER A 5 5.71 6.60 -0.75
C SER A 5 6.66 5.86 0.20
N GLY A 6 7.49 6.58 0.96
CA GLY A 6 8.40 5.97 1.93
C GLY A 6 7.65 5.22 3.05
N LEU A 7 6.63 5.86 3.64
CA LEU A 7 5.83 5.24 4.71
C LEU A 7 4.96 4.09 4.20
N CYS A 8 4.35 4.24 3.03
CA CYS A 8 3.57 3.16 2.41
C CYS A 8 4.46 1.96 2.09
N GLY A 9 5.63 2.18 1.48
CA GLY A 9 6.57 1.10 1.15
C GLY A 9 7.04 0.32 2.38
N LEU A 10 7.29 1.00 3.51
CA LEU A 10 7.60 0.34 4.77
C LEU A 10 6.43 -0.53 5.28
N GLY A 11 5.20 -0.01 5.21
CA GLY A 11 4.00 -0.76 5.60
C GLY A 11 3.78 -2.00 4.72
N GLN A 12 3.87 -1.84 3.40
CA GLN A 12 3.69 -2.92 2.43
C GLN A 12 4.76 -3.99 2.55
N GLY A 13 6.03 -3.61 2.73
CA GLY A 13 7.12 -4.54 2.93
C GLY A 13 6.89 -5.44 4.15
N ARG A 14 6.47 -4.84 5.27
CA ARG A 14 6.13 -5.60 6.49
C ARG A 14 4.92 -6.51 6.31
N ALA A 15 3.85 -6.01 5.71
CA ALA A 15 2.63 -6.79 5.47
C ALA A 15 2.90 -7.99 4.55
N THR A 16 3.69 -7.79 3.49
CA THR A 16 4.06 -8.83 2.52
C THR A 16 4.95 -9.88 3.16
N ALA A 17 5.98 -9.48 3.91
CA ALA A 17 6.87 -10.41 4.61
C ALA A 17 6.09 -11.29 5.61
N ALA A 18 5.20 -10.69 6.40
CA ALA A 18 4.36 -11.43 7.34
C ALA A 18 3.40 -12.40 6.65
N ALA A 19 2.80 -11.99 5.52
CA ALA A 19 1.92 -12.84 4.74
C ALA A 19 2.67 -14.04 4.14
N VAL A 20 3.85 -13.84 3.56
CA VAL A 20 4.69 -14.91 3.01
C VAL A 20 5.10 -15.90 4.11
N GLU A 21 5.53 -15.40 5.27
CA GLU A 21 5.89 -16.27 6.39
C GLU A 21 4.69 -17.07 6.91
N ALA A 22 3.51 -16.46 6.99
CA ALA A 22 2.28 -17.15 7.38
C ALA A 22 1.85 -18.22 6.35
N MET A 23 1.97 -17.94 5.05
CA MET A 23 1.69 -18.92 3.99
C MET A 23 2.66 -20.10 4.03
N ALA A 24 3.93 -19.86 4.35
CA ALA A 24 4.93 -20.91 4.51
C ALA A 24 4.63 -21.80 5.73
N ARG A 25 4.21 -21.21 6.85
CA ARG A 25 3.83 -21.95 8.07
C ARG A 25 2.52 -22.72 7.92
N GLN A 26 1.56 -22.19 7.16
CA GLN A 26 0.26 -22.83 6.95
C GLN A 26 -0.15 -22.79 5.45
N PRO A 27 0.36 -23.74 4.64
CA PRO A 27 0.09 -23.79 3.21
C PRO A 27 -1.41 -23.96 2.88
N GLY A 28 -2.15 -24.68 3.73
CA GLY A 28 -3.58 -24.91 3.53
C GLY A 28 -4.45 -23.64 3.64
N ALA A 29 -3.93 -22.58 4.24
CA ALA A 29 -4.60 -21.29 4.33
C ALA A 29 -4.05 -20.24 3.34
N ALA A 30 -3.10 -20.61 2.46
CA ALA A 30 -2.34 -19.65 1.66
C ALA A 30 -3.22 -18.72 0.82
N GLY A 31 -4.25 -19.26 0.15
CA GLY A 31 -5.18 -18.44 -0.63
C GLY A 31 -5.93 -17.40 0.20
N ARG A 32 -6.36 -17.73 1.42
CA ARG A 32 -7.03 -16.77 2.32
C ARG A 32 -6.06 -15.69 2.81
N ILE A 33 -4.83 -16.08 3.13
CA ILE A 33 -3.77 -15.15 3.55
C ILE A 33 -3.43 -14.19 2.41
N GLN A 34 -3.33 -14.68 1.18
CA GLN A 34 -3.06 -13.85 0.01
C GLN A 34 -4.17 -12.82 -0.24
N ILE A 35 -5.44 -13.21 -0.10
CA ILE A 35 -6.57 -12.27 -0.21
C ILE A 35 -6.49 -11.19 0.88
N ALA A 36 -6.27 -11.57 2.13
CA ALA A 36 -6.12 -10.63 3.23
C ALA A 36 -4.93 -9.67 3.01
N MET A 37 -3.81 -10.19 2.51
CA MET A 37 -2.64 -9.40 2.14
C MET A 37 -2.96 -8.38 1.06
N ILE A 38 -3.61 -8.77 -0.05
CA ILE A 38 -3.98 -7.86 -1.14
C ILE A 38 -4.90 -6.74 -0.64
N ILE A 39 -5.90 -7.08 0.17
CA ILE A 39 -6.79 -6.07 0.78
C ILE A 39 -5.99 -5.10 1.64
N GLY A 40 -5.11 -5.61 2.51
CA GLY A 40 -4.24 -4.77 3.34
C GLY A 40 -3.32 -3.86 2.53
N LEU A 41 -2.69 -4.39 1.46
CA LEU A 41 -1.83 -3.62 0.57
C LEU A 41 -2.62 -2.55 -0.19
N ALA A 42 -3.84 -2.85 -0.64
CA ALA A 42 -4.71 -1.88 -1.31
C ALA A 42 -5.11 -0.73 -0.39
N LEU A 43 -5.38 -1.01 0.90
CA LEU A 43 -5.65 0.03 1.89
C LEU A 43 -4.43 0.91 2.14
N ILE A 44 -3.23 0.33 2.23
CA ILE A 44 -1.98 1.10 2.37
C ILE A 44 -1.74 1.98 1.14
N GLU A 45 -1.91 1.43 -0.07
CA GLU A 45 -1.75 2.18 -1.33
C GLU A 45 -2.77 3.30 -1.50
N SER A 46 -3.99 3.14 -0.99
CA SER A 46 -5.01 4.19 -1.10
C SER A 46 -4.54 5.52 -0.49
N LEU A 47 -3.71 5.47 0.56
CA LEU A 47 -3.11 6.65 1.20
C LEU A 47 -2.13 7.36 0.25
N ALA A 48 -1.29 6.60 -0.45
CA ALA A 48 -0.37 7.14 -1.45
C ALA A 48 -1.12 7.75 -2.64
N LEU A 49 -2.19 7.10 -3.09
CA LEU A 49 -3.06 7.60 -4.15
C LEU A 49 -3.77 8.91 -3.76
N TYR A 50 -4.22 9.07 -2.52
CA TYR A 50 -4.78 10.35 -2.08
C TYR A 50 -3.77 11.48 -2.15
N VAL A 51 -2.54 11.25 -1.70
CA VAL A 51 -1.45 12.24 -1.82
C VAL A 51 -1.12 12.51 -3.29
N PHE A 52 -1.18 11.49 -4.16
CA PHE A 52 -0.95 11.66 -5.59
C PHE A 52 -1.98 12.60 -6.20
N VAL A 53 -3.25 12.34 -5.94
CA VAL A 53 -4.36 13.13 -6.48
C VAL A 53 -4.28 14.58 -6.00
N ILE A 54 -4.01 14.82 -4.71
CA ILE A 54 -3.85 16.17 -4.17
C ILE A 54 -2.71 16.92 -4.87
N VAL A 55 -1.54 16.27 -5.02
CA VAL A 55 -0.39 16.87 -5.71
C VAL A 55 -0.72 17.15 -7.18
N ALA A 56 -1.41 16.24 -7.85
CA ALA A 56 -1.81 16.42 -9.24
C ALA A 56 -2.77 17.62 -9.41
N ILE A 57 -3.74 17.77 -8.50
CA ILE A 57 -4.66 18.92 -8.49
C ILE A 57 -3.90 20.23 -8.30
N LEU A 58 -2.98 20.30 -7.33
CA LEU A 58 -2.22 21.52 -7.04
C LEU A 58 -1.26 21.92 -8.16
N LEU A 59 -0.70 20.94 -8.89
CA LEU A 59 0.26 21.23 -9.97
C LEU A 59 -0.42 21.52 -11.31
N PHE A 60 -1.55 20.86 -11.61
CA PHE A 60 -2.13 20.89 -12.96
C PHE A 60 -3.51 21.52 -13.05
N VAL A 61 -4.27 21.62 -11.95
CA VAL A 61 -5.65 22.14 -11.96
C VAL A 61 -5.73 23.52 -11.30
N GLN A 62 -5.16 23.66 -10.11
CA GLN A 62 -5.10 24.93 -9.38
C GLN A 62 -3.64 25.26 -9.05
N PRO A 63 -2.86 25.74 -10.05
CA PRO A 63 -1.48 26.15 -9.80
C PRO A 63 -1.47 27.24 -8.72
N LEU A 64 -0.55 27.13 -7.77
CA LEU A 64 -0.34 28.15 -6.74
C LEU A 64 0.18 29.43 -7.41
N THR A 65 -0.74 30.31 -7.80
CA THR A 65 -0.49 31.72 -8.11
C THR A 65 -0.36 32.54 -6.85
#